data_AF-A0A2L2SWF5-F1
#
_entry.id   AF-A0A2L2SWF5-F1
#
_cell.length_a   1.000
_cell.length_b   1.000
_cell.length_c   1.000
_cell.angle_alpha   90.00
_cell.angle_beta   90.00
_cell.angle_gamma   90.00
#
_symmetry.space_group_name_H-M   'P 1'
#
loop_
_entity.id
_entity.type
_entity.pdbx_description
1 polymer ?
#
loop_
_entity_poly.entity_id
_entity_poly.type
_entity_poly.pdbx_seq_one_letter_code
_entity_poly.pdbx_strand_id
1 'polypeptide(L)'
;MSGSALIAKANNIIRVLDKDRRDASFRALSNMISTDIAEQTYAQILDGLPTEDSLLEGSPYIEGHPVFELEQTRICERFLEKARRMCATLDPYNMQFDGHDANMGSKEYNIRLVELTLVACHQIVAYFFNLDDRAHNHQLYQNWAQQRRMEQTLTLEVRDIIPPSAFLHTSYTYFHQYPQGLADVVGYWAEGRIFGGVAVFDRGETESDMLPVHETKTQVS
;
A
#
# COMPACT_ATOMS: atom_id res chain seq x y z
N MET A 1 25.83 6.28 1.42
CA MET A 1 25.38 7.55 0.82
C MET A 1 24.11 7.96 1.55
N SER A 2 24.06 9.20 2.05
CA SER A 2 23.13 9.66 3.09
C SER A 2 21.68 9.79 2.59
N GLY A 3 20.73 9.28 3.37
CA GLY A 3 19.28 9.29 3.08
C GLY A 3 18.62 10.66 2.97
N SER A 4 19.36 11.75 3.18
CA SER A 4 18.84 13.12 3.04
C SER A 4 18.80 13.61 1.59
N ALA A 5 19.50 12.97 0.65
CA ALA A 5 19.63 13.46 -0.73
C ALA A 5 18.45 13.09 -1.65
N LEU A 6 17.64 12.09 -1.28
CA LEU A 6 16.54 11.60 -2.12
C LEU A 6 15.22 12.38 -1.91
N ILE A 7 15.08 13.13 -0.81
CA ILE A 7 13.88 13.92 -0.50
C ILE A 7 13.87 15.28 -1.24
N ALA A 8 15.02 15.70 -1.80
CA ALA A 8 15.20 17.02 -2.40
C ALA A 8 14.61 17.19 -3.82
N LYS A 9 13.89 16.20 -4.37
CA LYS A 9 13.32 16.27 -5.73
C LYS A 9 11.84 16.62 -5.83
N ALA A 10 11.14 16.75 -4.71
CA ALA A 10 9.75 17.20 -4.69
C ALA A 10 9.69 18.72 -4.40
N ASN A 11 10.03 19.54 -5.41
CA ASN A 11 9.74 20.97 -5.36
C ASN A 11 8.45 21.25 -6.10
N ASN A 12 7.36 21.41 -5.34
CA ASN A 12 6.27 22.32 -5.65
C ASN A 12 5.62 22.78 -4.33
N ILE A 13 5.27 24.06 -4.28
CA ILE A 13 4.94 24.93 -3.12
C ILE A 13 4.27 24.20 -1.94
N ILE A 14 5.03 23.91 -0.88
CA ILE A 14 4.56 23.28 0.36
C ILE A 14 4.13 24.35 1.36
N ARG A 15 2.85 24.37 1.75
CA ARG A 15 2.39 25.08 2.94
C ARG A 15 2.70 24.22 4.16
N VAL A 16 3.64 24.66 4.99
CA VAL A 16 4.02 23.97 6.24
C VAL A 16 2.81 23.99 7.19
N LEU A 17 2.29 22.81 7.56
CA LEU A 17 1.28 22.66 8.62
C LEU A 17 1.78 23.32 9.91
N ASP A 18 0.92 24.00 10.68
CA ASP A 18 1.29 24.46 12.02
C ASP A 18 1.51 23.29 12.99
N LYS A 19 1.99 23.60 14.20
CA LYS A 19 2.36 22.57 15.19
C LYS A 19 1.19 21.64 15.55
N ASP A 20 0.01 22.19 15.79
CA ASP A 20 -1.13 21.39 16.26
C ASP A 20 -1.64 20.44 15.19
N ARG A 21 -1.68 20.91 13.93
CA ARG A 21 -2.04 20.09 12.77
C ARG A 21 -1.01 18.99 12.53
N ARG A 22 0.29 19.29 12.64
CA ARG A 22 1.37 18.27 12.55
C ARG A 22 1.23 17.22 13.65
N ASP A 23 0.98 17.63 14.89
CA ASP A 23 0.82 16.72 16.02
C ASP A 23 -0.41 15.80 15.83
N ALA A 24 -1.49 16.31 15.22
CA ALA A 24 -2.66 15.51 14.88
C ALA A 24 -2.36 14.46 13.79
N SER A 25 -1.70 14.84 12.70
CA SER A 25 -1.26 13.91 11.65
C SER A 25 -0.30 12.85 12.18
N PHE A 26 0.65 13.25 13.03
CA PHE A 26 1.57 12.34 13.69
C PHE A 26 0.83 11.30 14.55
N ARG A 27 -0.14 11.75 15.36
CA ARG A 27 -0.97 10.85 16.17
C ARG A 27 -1.78 9.89 15.31
N ALA A 28 -2.40 10.37 14.23
CA ALA A 28 -3.20 9.52 13.34
C ALA A 28 -2.36 8.41 12.70
N LEU A 29 -1.18 8.76 12.18
CA LEU A 29 -0.25 7.80 11.61
C LEU A 29 0.28 6.82 12.66
N SER A 30 0.66 7.31 13.83
CA SER A 30 1.14 6.47 14.94
C SER A 30 0.08 5.46 15.39
N ASN A 31 -1.17 5.89 15.48
CA ASN A 31 -2.28 5.01 15.84
C ASN A 31 -2.49 3.92 14.78
N MET A 32 -2.47 4.28 13.49
CA MET A 32 -2.60 3.32 12.39
C MET A 32 -1.48 2.27 12.42
N ILE A 33 -0.22 2.72 12.51
CA ILE A 33 0.96 1.84 12.52
C ILE A 33 0.95 0.89 13.74
N SER A 34 0.38 1.33 14.87
CA SER A 34 0.33 0.54 16.11
C SER A 34 -0.75 -0.56 16.09
N THR A 35 -1.49 -0.73 15.00
CA THR A 35 -2.50 -1.78 14.87
C THR A 35 -1.88 -3.10 14.42
N ASP A 36 -2.42 -4.22 14.92
CA ASP A 36 -2.00 -5.56 14.52
C ASP A 36 -2.16 -5.77 13.00
N ILE A 37 -3.21 -5.20 12.40
CA ILE A 37 -3.45 -5.33 10.95
C ILE A 37 -2.40 -4.60 10.12
N ALA A 38 -1.92 -3.42 10.56
CA ALA A 38 -0.85 -2.71 9.89
C ALA A 38 0.48 -3.48 10.01
N GLU A 39 0.80 -3.96 11.22
CA GLU A 39 1.98 -4.79 11.44
C GLU A 39 2.00 -6.03 10.54
N GLN A 40 0.90 -6.80 10.53
CA GLN A 40 0.78 -8.01 9.71
C GLN A 40 0.89 -7.69 8.22
N THR A 41 0.24 -6.63 7.75
CA THR A 41 0.26 -6.22 6.35
C THR A 41 1.66 -5.83 5.91
N TYR A 42 2.37 -5.01 6.69
CA TYR A 42 3.74 -4.62 6.41
C TYR A 42 4.72 -5.79 6.48
N ALA A 43 4.52 -6.71 7.42
CA ALA A 43 5.35 -7.89 7.53
C ALA A 43 5.18 -8.85 6.33
N GLN A 44 3.96 -8.99 5.79
CA GLN A 44 3.71 -9.72 4.55
C GLN A 44 4.46 -9.08 3.37
N ILE A 45 4.38 -7.75 3.20
CA ILE A 45 5.12 -7.03 2.15
C ILE A 45 6.63 -7.26 2.28
N LEU A 46 7.15 -7.20 3.50
CA LEU A 46 8.57 -7.43 3.79
C LEU A 46 8.99 -8.89 3.63
N ASP A 47 8.10 -9.86 3.82
CA ASP A 47 8.32 -11.28 3.51
C ASP A 47 8.32 -11.52 1.99
N GLY A 48 7.54 -10.76 1.25
CA GLY A 48 7.46 -10.80 -0.22
C GLY A 48 6.33 -11.67 -0.76
N LEU A 49 5.56 -12.33 0.10
CA LEU A 49 4.31 -13.01 -0.23
C LEU A 49 3.21 -12.67 0.79
N PRO A 50 1.94 -12.60 0.35
CA PRO A 50 0.82 -12.56 1.28
C PRO A 50 0.63 -13.92 1.95
N THR A 51 -0.14 -13.93 3.04
CA THR A 51 -0.70 -15.18 3.58
C THR A 51 -1.82 -15.71 2.70
N GLU A 52 -2.16 -16.98 2.83
CA GLU A 52 -3.29 -17.61 2.12
C GLU A 52 -4.59 -16.81 2.31
N ASP A 53 -4.94 -16.50 3.56
CA ASP A 53 -6.14 -15.71 3.88
C ASP A 53 -6.10 -14.34 3.21
N SER A 54 -4.95 -13.66 3.27
CA SER A 54 -4.82 -12.31 2.69
C SER A 54 -4.84 -12.31 1.16
N LEU A 55 -4.41 -13.41 0.53
CA LEU A 55 -4.50 -13.59 -0.92
C LEU A 55 -5.95 -13.87 -1.34
N LEU A 56 -6.63 -14.79 -0.64
CA LEU A 56 -7.97 -15.26 -0.99
C LEU A 56 -9.07 -14.22 -0.74
N GLU A 57 -8.83 -13.22 0.10
CA GLU A 57 -9.74 -12.08 0.25
C GLU A 57 -9.93 -11.28 -1.04
N GLY A 58 -8.91 -11.24 -1.91
CA GLY A 58 -8.91 -10.37 -3.09
C GLY A 58 -8.62 -11.07 -4.42
N SER A 59 -8.15 -12.32 -4.40
CA SER A 59 -7.72 -13.06 -5.60
C SER A 59 -8.31 -14.47 -5.63
N PRO A 60 -8.67 -15.01 -6.81
CA PRO A 60 -9.00 -16.42 -6.93
C PRO A 60 -7.79 -17.30 -6.60
N TYR A 61 -8.07 -18.53 -6.19
CA TYR A 61 -7.06 -19.59 -6.07
C TYR A 61 -6.46 -19.89 -7.44
N ILE A 62 -5.13 -19.97 -7.51
CA ILE A 62 -4.38 -20.39 -8.69
C ILE A 62 -3.51 -21.57 -8.27
N GLU A 63 -3.71 -22.73 -8.90
CA GLU A 63 -2.95 -23.94 -8.62
C GLU A 63 -1.45 -23.68 -8.78
N GLY A 64 -0.63 -24.18 -7.85
CA GLY A 64 0.83 -23.99 -7.84
C GLY A 64 1.32 -22.59 -7.52
N HIS A 65 0.44 -21.67 -7.10
CA HIS A 65 0.87 -20.35 -6.62
C HIS A 65 1.75 -20.51 -5.37
N PRO A 66 2.89 -19.80 -5.26
CA PRO A 66 3.87 -20.02 -4.18
C PRO A 66 3.33 -19.91 -2.76
N VAL A 67 2.28 -19.12 -2.55
CA VAL A 67 1.60 -19.00 -1.24
C VAL A 67 1.03 -20.34 -0.77
N PHE A 68 0.40 -21.11 -1.68
CA PHE A 68 -0.19 -22.41 -1.34
C PHE A 68 0.86 -23.52 -1.30
N GLU A 69 1.85 -23.47 -2.19
CA GLU A 69 2.96 -24.45 -2.20
C GLU A 69 3.83 -24.36 -0.93
N LEU A 70 3.94 -23.17 -0.34
CA LEU A 70 4.67 -22.94 0.91
C LEU A 70 3.78 -23.01 2.16
N GLU A 71 2.48 -23.27 2.01
CA GLU A 71 1.51 -23.25 3.11
C GLU A 71 1.63 -21.98 3.97
N GLN A 72 1.70 -20.81 3.31
CA GLN A 72 1.92 -19.49 3.93
C GLN A 72 0.67 -19.03 4.71
N THR A 73 0.34 -19.74 5.78
CA THR A 73 -0.81 -19.46 6.65
C THR A 73 -0.50 -18.38 7.69
N ARG A 74 0.79 -18.16 8.00
CA ARG A 74 1.25 -17.19 9.01
C ARG A 74 2.59 -16.60 8.62
N ILE A 75 2.78 -15.33 8.96
CA ILE A 75 4.08 -14.67 8.80
C ILE A 75 5.05 -15.04 9.91
N CYS A 76 6.30 -15.31 9.53
CA CYS A 76 7.38 -15.59 10.46
C CYS A 76 7.67 -14.37 11.35
N GLU A 77 7.91 -14.60 12.64
CA GLU A 77 8.18 -13.53 13.63
C GLU A 77 9.28 -12.56 13.19
N ARG A 78 10.31 -13.05 12.48
CA ARG A 78 11.40 -12.20 11.95
C ARG A 78 10.92 -11.04 11.08
N PHE A 79 9.83 -11.21 10.33
CA PHE A 79 9.27 -10.14 9.48
C PHE A 79 8.34 -9.23 10.26
N LEU A 80 7.65 -9.74 11.29
CA LEU A 80 6.91 -8.91 12.25
C LEU A 80 7.88 -7.99 13.00
N GLU A 81 8.98 -8.52 13.52
CA GLU A 81 10.05 -7.74 14.15
C GLU A 81 10.67 -6.72 13.18
N LYS A 82 10.88 -7.11 11.91
CA LYS A 82 11.37 -6.19 10.87
C LYS A 82 10.38 -5.05 10.65
N ALA A 83 9.09 -5.34 10.52
CA ALA A 83 8.03 -4.34 10.37
C ALA A 83 8.01 -3.39 11.57
N ARG A 84 7.94 -3.90 12.80
CA ARG A 84 7.98 -3.10 14.05
C ARG A 84 9.18 -2.16 14.09
N ARG A 85 10.38 -2.69 13.82
CA ARG A 85 11.61 -1.90 13.83
C ARG A 85 11.60 -0.80 12.79
N MET A 86 11.17 -1.11 11.57
CA MET A 86 11.12 -0.14 10.48
C MET A 86 10.09 0.95 10.76
N CYS A 87 8.91 0.57 11.23
CA CYS A 87 7.87 1.49 11.65
C CYS A 87 8.30 2.40 12.79
N ALA A 88 9.06 1.89 13.77
CA ALA A 88 9.62 2.71 14.86
C ALA A 88 10.66 3.73 14.40
N THR A 89 11.27 3.52 13.22
CA THR A 89 12.23 4.46 12.61
C THR A 89 11.60 5.44 11.64
N LEU A 90 10.31 5.27 11.31
CA LEU A 90 9.60 6.23 10.47
C LEU A 90 9.48 7.53 11.24
N ASP A 91 10.04 8.59 10.66
CA ASP A 91 9.88 9.94 11.15
C ASP A 91 8.79 10.64 10.32
N PRO A 92 7.58 10.82 10.86
CA PRO A 92 6.48 11.44 10.13
C PRO A 92 6.74 12.92 9.81
N TYR A 93 7.72 13.56 10.46
CA TYR A 93 8.11 14.93 10.12
C TYR A 93 8.83 15.03 8.76
N ASN A 94 9.28 13.90 8.20
CA ASN A 94 9.85 13.86 6.84
C ASN A 94 8.77 13.67 5.75
N MET A 95 7.51 13.45 6.13
CA MET A 95 6.40 13.37 5.18
C MET A 95 5.91 14.78 4.85
N GLN A 96 6.01 15.15 3.58
CA GLN A 96 5.54 16.45 3.10
C GLN A 96 4.03 16.39 2.92
N PHE A 97 3.31 17.19 3.70
CA PHE A 97 1.86 17.33 3.60
C PHE A 97 1.51 18.73 3.12
N ASP A 98 0.65 18.83 2.10
CA ASP A 98 0.12 20.14 1.73
C ASP A 98 -0.77 20.66 2.86
N GLY A 99 -0.39 21.80 3.43
CA GLY A 99 -1.15 22.50 4.44
C GLY A 99 -2.49 23.00 3.91
N HIS A 100 -3.53 22.84 4.71
CA HIS A 100 -4.89 23.21 4.38
C HIS A 100 -5.43 24.19 5.45
N ASP A 101 -6.19 25.18 5.00
CA ASP A 101 -6.70 26.26 5.86
C ASP A 101 -7.98 25.87 6.64
N ALA A 102 -8.43 24.60 6.57
CA ALA A 102 -9.64 24.15 7.25
C ALA A 102 -9.49 24.18 8.78
N ASN A 103 -10.56 24.54 9.47
CA ASN A 103 -10.60 24.61 10.94
C ASN A 103 -10.46 23.20 11.55
N MET A 104 -9.61 23.06 12.57
CA MET A 104 -9.48 21.79 13.29
C MET A 104 -10.84 21.30 13.79
N GLY A 105 -11.12 20.01 13.59
CA GLY A 105 -12.39 19.37 13.94
C GLY A 105 -13.52 19.59 12.93
N SER A 106 -13.34 20.38 11.88
CA SER A 106 -14.29 20.44 10.77
C SER A 106 -14.30 19.12 9.99
N LYS A 107 -15.37 18.90 9.21
CA LYS A 107 -15.48 17.70 8.37
C LYS A 107 -14.36 17.66 7.34
N GLU A 108 -14.04 18.79 6.73
CA GLU A 108 -13.01 18.97 5.72
C GLU A 108 -11.63 18.65 6.31
N TYR A 109 -11.35 19.17 7.52
CA TYR A 109 -10.12 18.83 8.25
C TYR A 109 -10.01 17.33 8.55
N ASN A 110 -11.10 16.69 9.00
CA ASN A 110 -11.08 15.27 9.33
C ASN A 110 -10.90 14.39 8.09
N ILE A 111 -11.57 14.70 6.98
CA ILE A 111 -11.36 14.02 5.69
C ILE A 111 -9.90 14.15 5.26
N ARG A 112 -9.35 15.36 5.39
CA ARG A 112 -7.97 15.62 5.05
C ARG A 112 -7.00 14.83 5.93
N LEU A 113 -7.25 14.72 7.23
CA LEU A 113 -6.44 13.91 8.14
C LEU A 113 -6.46 12.42 7.72
N VAL A 114 -7.60 11.90 7.28
CA VAL A 114 -7.72 10.54 6.74
C VAL A 114 -6.93 10.39 5.45
N GLU A 115 -7.07 11.31 4.50
CA GLU A 115 -6.29 11.32 3.25
C GLU A 115 -4.79 11.30 3.54
N LEU A 116 -4.29 12.17 4.42
CA LEU A 116 -2.87 12.22 4.76
C LEU A 116 -2.38 10.91 5.40
N THR A 117 -3.22 10.26 6.21
CA THR A 117 -2.89 8.97 6.83
C THR A 117 -2.83 7.86 5.79
N LEU A 118 -3.77 7.83 4.82
CA LEU A 118 -3.77 6.90 3.70
C LEU A 118 -2.55 7.08 2.79
N VAL A 119 -2.25 8.32 2.40
CA VAL A 119 -1.06 8.65 1.58
C VAL A 119 0.22 8.21 2.28
N ALA A 120 0.34 8.47 3.58
CA ALA A 120 1.48 8.02 4.38
C ALA A 120 1.58 6.48 4.41
N CYS A 121 0.46 5.77 4.62
CA CYS A 121 0.42 4.31 4.55
C CYS A 121 0.90 3.80 3.18
N HIS A 122 0.38 4.36 2.10
CA HIS A 122 0.75 4.00 0.73
C HIS A 122 2.24 4.20 0.47
N GLN A 123 2.79 5.33 0.92
CA GLN A 123 4.23 5.64 0.78
C GLN A 123 5.11 4.68 1.59
N ILE A 124 4.71 4.32 2.81
CA ILE A 124 5.42 3.31 3.62
C ILE A 124 5.46 1.96 2.89
N VAL A 125 4.33 1.55 2.33
CA VAL A 125 4.21 0.30 1.58
C VAL A 125 5.07 0.30 0.34
N ALA A 126 5.00 1.37 -0.46
CA ALA A 126 5.83 1.52 -1.65
C ALA A 126 7.32 1.51 -1.28
N TYR A 127 7.70 2.14 -0.16
CA TYR A 127 9.06 2.08 0.35
C TYR A 127 9.45 0.66 0.74
N PHE A 128 8.65 -0.06 1.54
CA PHE A 128 8.95 -1.43 1.98
C PHE A 128 9.04 -2.40 0.81
N PHE A 129 8.14 -2.29 -0.17
CA PHE A 129 8.13 -3.11 -1.36
C PHE A 129 9.37 -2.90 -2.25
N ASN A 130 9.86 -1.66 -2.33
CA ASN A 130 11.03 -1.31 -3.14
C ASN A 130 12.37 -1.51 -2.42
N LEU A 131 12.39 -2.01 -1.18
CA LEU A 131 13.65 -2.32 -0.51
C LEU A 131 14.40 -3.39 -1.30
N ASP A 132 15.66 -3.07 -1.63
CA ASP A 132 16.56 -3.90 -2.44
C ASP A 132 16.95 -5.23 -1.75
N ASP A 133 16.47 -5.44 -0.53
CA ASP A 133 16.57 -6.68 0.24
C ASP A 133 15.50 -7.71 -0.20
N ARG A 134 15.09 -7.68 -1.49
CA ARG A 134 13.95 -8.44 -2.07
C ARG A 134 13.86 -9.77 -1.37
N ALA A 135 12.90 -9.89 -0.46
CA ALA A 135 12.80 -11.08 0.33
C ALA A 135 12.63 -12.25 -0.63
N HIS A 136 13.33 -13.36 -0.34
CA HIS A 136 13.34 -14.58 -1.14
C HIS A 136 11.98 -14.93 -1.77
N ASN A 137 10.88 -14.69 -1.06
CA ASN A 137 9.53 -15.01 -1.51
C ASN A 137 9.01 -14.06 -2.61
N HIS A 138 9.44 -12.78 -2.64
CA HIS A 138 9.12 -11.89 -3.76
C HIS A 138 9.74 -12.42 -5.06
N GLN A 139 11.01 -12.83 -5.01
CA GLN A 139 11.67 -13.41 -6.19
C GLN A 139 11.04 -14.75 -6.58
N LEU A 140 10.63 -15.57 -5.60
CA LEU A 140 9.92 -16.82 -5.83
C LEU A 140 8.62 -16.57 -6.62
N TYR A 141 7.84 -15.58 -6.22
CA TYR A 141 6.64 -15.17 -6.97
C TYR A 141 6.96 -14.73 -8.40
N GLN A 142 7.96 -13.87 -8.59
CA GLN A 142 8.32 -13.38 -9.92
C GLN A 142 8.75 -14.52 -10.85
N ASN A 143 9.55 -15.46 -10.33
CA ASN A 143 10.00 -16.63 -11.08
C ASN A 143 8.82 -17.53 -11.48
N TRP A 144 7.94 -17.84 -10.52
CA TRP A 144 6.72 -18.62 -10.77
C TRP A 144 5.82 -17.94 -11.81
N ALA A 145 5.56 -16.64 -11.65
CA ALA A 145 4.71 -15.87 -12.54
C ALA A 145 5.28 -15.82 -13.96
N GLN A 146 6.61 -15.66 -14.09
CA GLN A 146 7.29 -15.69 -15.38
C GLN A 146 7.18 -17.06 -16.03
N GLN A 147 7.47 -18.14 -15.29
CA GLN A 147 7.36 -19.50 -15.80
C GLN A 147 5.94 -19.81 -16.29
N ARG A 148 4.91 -19.46 -15.51
CA ARG A 148 3.51 -19.66 -15.89
C ARG A 148 3.12 -18.90 -17.17
N ARG A 149 3.56 -17.66 -17.33
CA ARG A 149 3.32 -16.89 -18.56
C ARG A 149 4.02 -17.52 -19.77
N MET A 150 5.24 -18.05 -19.58
CA MET A 150 5.96 -18.77 -20.64
C MET A 150 5.22 -20.06 -21.04
N GLU A 151 4.76 -20.85 -20.08
CA GLU A 151 3.98 -22.07 -20.32
C GLU A 151 2.70 -21.76 -21.11
N GLN A 152 1.92 -20.75 -20.69
CA GLN A 152 0.72 -20.31 -21.41
C GLN A 152 1.02 -19.84 -22.85
N THR A 153 2.17 -19.19 -23.06
CA THR A 153 2.61 -18.77 -24.40
C THR A 153 2.96 -19.97 -25.28
N LEU A 154 3.62 -20.98 -24.72
CA LEU A 154 4.02 -22.20 -25.44
C LEU A 154 2.83 -23.10 -25.78
N THR A 155 1.83 -23.18 -24.89
CA THR A 155 0.63 -24.01 -25.11
C THR A 155 -0.44 -23.30 -25.92
N LEU A 156 -0.34 -21.97 -26.10
CA LEU A 156 -1.40 -21.10 -26.64
C LEU A 156 -2.72 -21.19 -25.84
N GLU A 157 -2.64 -21.62 -24.58
CA GLU A 157 -3.78 -21.73 -23.66
C GLU A 157 -3.64 -20.75 -22.50
N VAL A 158 -4.58 -19.81 -22.38
CA VAL A 158 -4.70 -18.95 -21.19
C VAL A 158 -5.65 -19.62 -20.20
N ARG A 159 -5.09 -20.30 -19.20
CA ARG A 159 -5.87 -20.87 -18.08
C ARG A 159 -6.15 -19.86 -16.97
N ASP A 160 -5.13 -19.10 -16.59
CA ASP A 160 -5.15 -18.21 -15.44
C ASP A 160 -4.62 -16.82 -15.80
N ILE A 161 -5.25 -15.76 -15.28
CA ILE A 161 -4.70 -14.41 -15.36
C ILE A 161 -3.66 -14.26 -14.25
N ILE A 162 -2.38 -14.34 -14.60
CA ILE A 162 -1.28 -14.25 -13.63
C ILE A 162 -1.08 -12.78 -13.20
N PRO A 163 -1.33 -12.43 -11.93
CA PRO A 163 -1.17 -11.06 -11.45
C PRO A 163 0.26 -10.54 -11.66
N PRO A 164 0.46 -9.21 -11.77
CA PRO A 164 1.81 -8.65 -11.91
C PRO A 164 2.57 -8.60 -10.57
N SER A 165 1.87 -8.76 -9.44
CA SER A 165 2.40 -8.81 -8.08
C SER A 165 1.56 -9.79 -7.26
N ALA A 166 2.18 -10.47 -6.27
CA ALA A 166 1.47 -11.29 -5.29
C ALA A 166 0.51 -10.45 -4.43
N PHE A 167 0.84 -9.16 -4.27
CA PHE A 167 0.01 -8.16 -3.60
C PHE A 167 -0.74 -7.38 -4.68
N LEU A 168 -1.96 -7.81 -4.97
CA LEU A 168 -2.81 -7.17 -5.97
C LEU A 168 -4.20 -6.91 -5.38
N HIS A 169 -4.66 -5.67 -5.51
CA HIS A 169 -6.08 -5.36 -5.40
C HIS A 169 -6.71 -5.44 -6.80
N THR A 170 -7.75 -6.26 -6.98
CA THR A 170 -8.35 -6.56 -8.31
C THR A 170 -8.87 -5.33 -9.06
N SER A 171 -9.34 -4.32 -8.34
CA SER A 171 -9.74 -3.02 -8.93
C SER A 171 -8.59 -2.12 -9.39
N TYR A 172 -7.35 -2.36 -8.95
CA TYR A 172 -6.20 -1.45 -9.18
C TYR A 172 -5.04 -2.18 -9.87
N THR A 173 -5.29 -2.67 -11.08
CA THR A 173 -4.36 -3.52 -11.85
C THR A 173 -3.51 -2.77 -12.88
N TYR A 174 -3.87 -1.53 -13.24
CA TYR A 174 -3.25 -0.77 -14.33
C TYR A 174 -1.96 -0.03 -13.90
N PHE A 175 -0.98 -0.80 -13.41
CA PHE A 175 0.25 -0.26 -12.82
C PHE A 175 1.03 0.70 -13.72
N HIS A 176 0.94 0.59 -15.05
CA HIS A 176 1.61 1.50 -15.99
C HIS A 176 1.11 2.96 -15.90
N GLN A 177 -0.08 3.19 -15.33
CA GLN A 177 -0.65 4.52 -15.16
C GLN A 177 -0.24 5.16 -13.83
N TYR A 178 0.34 4.40 -12.91
CA TYR A 178 0.67 4.88 -11.57
C TYR A 178 2.13 5.37 -11.50
N PRO A 179 2.41 6.48 -10.79
CA PRO A 179 3.74 7.11 -10.75
C PRO A 179 4.88 6.18 -10.31
N GLN A 180 4.61 5.25 -9.39
CA GLN A 180 5.58 4.28 -8.87
C GLN A 180 5.30 2.84 -9.36
N GLY A 181 4.44 2.69 -10.38
CA GLY A 181 4.20 1.41 -11.03
C GLY A 181 3.61 0.36 -10.10
N LEU A 182 4.29 -0.79 -10.00
CA LEU A 182 3.83 -1.91 -9.16
C LEU A 182 3.81 -1.57 -7.67
N ALA A 183 4.67 -0.66 -7.21
CA ALA A 183 4.69 -0.26 -5.82
C ALA A 183 3.36 0.37 -5.40
N ASP A 184 2.72 1.14 -6.30
CA ASP A 184 1.42 1.75 -6.01
C ASP A 184 0.30 0.69 -5.99
N VAL A 185 0.39 -0.35 -6.83
CA VAL A 185 -0.54 -1.51 -6.78
C VAL A 185 -0.47 -2.22 -5.43
N VAL A 186 0.75 -2.43 -4.92
CA VAL A 186 0.95 -3.02 -3.59
C VAL A 186 0.43 -2.09 -2.49
N GLY A 187 0.58 -0.77 -2.68
CA GLY A 187 -0.02 0.26 -1.83
C GLY A 187 -1.53 0.11 -1.69
N TYR A 188 -2.24 -0.02 -2.82
CA TYR A 188 -3.70 -0.22 -2.82
C TYR A 188 -4.14 -1.55 -2.20
N TRP A 189 -3.37 -2.62 -2.39
CA TRP A 189 -3.62 -3.87 -1.67
C TRP A 189 -3.52 -3.67 -0.15
N ALA A 190 -2.48 -2.98 0.31
CA ALA A 190 -2.29 -2.70 1.73
C ALA A 190 -3.34 -1.74 2.31
N GLU A 191 -3.78 -0.74 1.55
CA GLU A 191 -4.91 0.11 1.95
C GLU A 191 -6.19 -0.71 2.14
N GLY A 192 -6.51 -1.60 1.19
CA GLY A 192 -7.64 -2.51 1.30
C GLY A 192 -7.61 -3.35 2.57
N ARG A 193 -6.41 -3.80 2.97
CA ARG A 193 -6.18 -4.55 4.21
C ARG A 193 -6.35 -3.67 5.45
N ILE A 194 -5.67 -2.54 5.52
CA ILE A 194 -5.57 -1.72 6.75
C ILE A 194 -6.84 -0.91 7.00
N PHE A 195 -7.47 -0.39 5.94
CA PHE A 195 -8.62 0.50 6.03
C PHE A 195 -9.94 -0.17 5.61
N GLY A 196 -9.90 -1.42 5.13
CA GLY A 196 -11.07 -2.13 4.63
C GLY A 196 -11.52 -1.67 3.23
N GLY A 197 -10.68 -0.90 2.53
CA GLY A 197 -10.96 -0.39 1.20
C GLY A 197 -9.88 0.58 0.72
N VAL A 198 -9.98 0.99 -0.54
CA VAL A 198 -9.11 2.00 -1.15
C VAL A 198 -9.91 3.29 -1.31
N ALA A 199 -9.33 4.42 -0.91
CA ALA A 199 -9.98 5.73 -1.07
C ALA A 199 -9.17 6.61 -2.01
N VAL A 200 -9.84 7.10 -3.06
CA VAL A 200 -9.28 8.05 -4.01
C VAL A 200 -9.86 9.43 -3.70
N PHE A 201 -8.99 10.40 -3.46
CA PHE A 201 -9.39 11.77 -3.18
C PHE A 201 -9.22 12.59 -4.46
N ASP A 202 -10.35 12.96 -5.08
CA ASP A 202 -10.34 13.94 -6.16
C ASP A 202 -10.18 15.34 -5.54
N ARG A 203 -9.06 15.97 -5.85
CA ARG A 203 -8.88 17.40 -5.63
C ARG A 203 -9.27 18.03 -6.96
N GLY A 204 -10.54 18.44 -7.09
CA GLY A 204 -10.98 19.24 -8.23
C GLY A 204 -10.09 20.48 -8.45
N GLU A 205 -10.34 21.27 -9.49
CA GLU A 205 -9.50 22.42 -9.83
C GLU A 205 -9.35 23.47 -8.70
N THR A 206 -10.16 23.39 -7.65
CA THR A 206 -9.99 24.15 -6.40
C THR A 206 -10.24 23.28 -5.15
N GLU A 207 -9.51 23.55 -4.06
CA GLU A 207 -9.55 22.83 -2.77
C GLU A 207 -10.93 22.82 -2.06
N SER A 208 -11.95 23.46 -2.64
CA SER A 208 -13.29 23.60 -2.05
C SER A 208 -14.26 22.46 -2.39
N ASP A 209 -13.94 21.63 -3.38
CA ASP A 209 -14.86 20.60 -3.88
C ASP A 209 -14.38 19.18 -3.49
N MET A 210 -14.20 18.94 -2.18
CA MET A 210 -13.96 17.58 -1.67
C MET A 210 -15.28 16.83 -1.53
N LEU A 211 -15.65 16.03 -2.53
CA LEU A 211 -16.68 15.01 -2.39
C LEU A 211 -16.01 13.63 -2.23
N PRO A 212 -16.24 12.91 -1.11
CA PRO A 212 -15.81 11.52 -1.02
C PRO A 212 -16.61 10.70 -2.03
N VAL A 213 -15.93 10.12 -3.02
CA VAL A 213 -16.53 9.14 -3.93
C VAL A 213 -16.57 7.81 -3.19
N HIS A 214 -17.72 7.50 -2.58
CA HIS A 214 -17.99 6.17 -2.07
C HIS A 214 -18.41 5.27 -3.24
N GLU A 215 -17.55 4.33 -3.65
CA GLU A 215 -18.02 3.15 -4.39
C GLU A 215 -18.53 2.10 -3.39
N THR A 216 -19.79 2.23 -2.95
CA THR A 216 -20.54 1.09 -2.43
C THR A 216 -21.12 0.32 -3.60
N LYS A 217 -20.53 -0.82 -3.96
CA LYS A 217 -21.16 -1.74 -4.91
C LYS A 217 -22.26 -2.54 -4.21
N THR A 218 -23.49 -2.07 -4.38
CA THR A 218 -24.68 -2.90 -4.28
C THR A 218 -24.56 -4.04 -5.29
N GLN A 219 -24.49 -5.28 -4.80
CA GLN A 219 -24.72 -6.45 -5.63
C GLN A 219 -26.13 -6.35 -6.21
N VAL A 220 -26.25 -6.35 -7.54
CA VAL A 220 -27.47 -6.76 -8.21
C VAL A 220 -27.13 -7.96 -9.06
N SER A 221 -27.84 -9.03 -8.69
CA SER A 221 -27.98 -10.40 -9.19
C SER A 221 -27.68 -10.66 -10.66
#